data_AF-A0A3D3CSW1-F1
#
_entry.id   AF-A0A3D3CSW1-F1
#
_cell.length_a   1.000
_cell.length_b   1.000
_cell.length_c   1.000
_cell.angle_alpha   90.00
_cell.angle_beta   90.00
_cell.angle_gamma   90.00
#
_symmetry.space_group_name_H-M   'P 1'
#
loop_
_entity.id
_entity.type
_entity.pdbx_description
1 polymer ?
#
loop_
_entity_poly.entity_id
_entity_poly.type
_entity_poly.pdbx_seq_one_letter_code
_entity_poly.pdbx_strand_id
1 'polypeptide(L)' 'GNASADDCAGYLAVLFSDLTRMVTMQNLFHDGGFSFTGVTEAVVQEIEKSHQVVE' A
#
# COMPACT_ATOMS: atom_id res chain seq x y z
N GLY A 1 -3.04 -1.47 6.67
CA GLY A 1 -3.28 -0.19 5.99
C GLY A 1 -3.66 -0.47 4.57
N ASN A 2 -4.83 -1.08 4.34
CA ASN A 2 -5.30 -1.35 2.99
C ASN A 2 -6.26 -0.24 2.60
N ALA A 3 -6.14 0.28 1.38
CA ALA A 3 -7.11 1.23 0.86
C ALA A 3 -8.48 0.55 0.72
N SER A 4 -9.54 1.24 1.13
CA SER A 4 -10.91 0.76 0.92
C SER A 4 -11.33 0.95 -0.54
N ALA A 5 -12.47 0.35 -0.91
CA ALA A 5 -13.06 0.57 -2.23
C ALA A 5 -13.43 2.05 -2.47
N ASP A 6 -13.93 2.73 -1.43
CA ASP A 6 -14.30 4.14 -1.52
C ASP A 6 -13.06 5.05 -1.66
N ASP A 7 -11.96 4.73 -0.98
CA ASP A 7 -10.70 5.45 -1.14
C ASP A 7 -10.15 5.31 -2.57
N CYS A 8 -10.24 4.09 -3.14
CA CYS A 8 -9.85 3.84 -4.52
C CYS A 8 -10.72 4.63 -5.51
N ALA A 9 -12.04 4.73 -5.27
CA ALA A 9 -12.93 5.55 -6.08
C ALA A 9 -12.55 7.04 -6.01
N GLY A 10 -12.21 7.55 -4.83
CA GLY A 10 -11.70 8.91 -4.65
C GLY A 10 -10.38 9.14 -5.40
N TYR A 11 -9.46 8.18 -5.36
CA TYR A 11 -8.20 8.24 -6.10
C TYR A 11 -8.43 8.30 -7.62
N LEU A 12 -9.36 7.51 -8.15
CA LEU A 12 -9.73 7.54 -9.57
C LEU A 12 -10.35 8.88 -9.99
N ALA A 13 -11.14 9.52 -9.12
CA ALA A 13 -11.67 10.85 -9.41
C ALA A 13 -10.55 11.88 -9.64
N VAL A 14 -9.42 11.76 -8.92
CA VAL A 14 -8.24 12.58 -9.18
C VAL A 14 -7.62 12.25 -10.54
N LEU A 15 -7.49 10.96 -10.89
CA LEU A 15 -6.88 10.53 -12.16
C LEU A 15 -7.67 10.97 -13.41
N PHE A 16 -8.99 11.12 -13.29
CA PHE A 16 -9.85 11.64 -14.35
C PHE A 16 -9.93 13.18 -14.39
N SER A 17 -9.38 13.87 -13.39
CA SER A 17 -9.40 15.33 -13.34
C SER A 17 -8.32 15.96 -14.22
N ASP A 18 -8.46 17.25 -14.51
CA ASP A 18 -7.45 18.02 -15.24
C ASP A 18 -6.09 18.11 -14.51
N LEU A 19 -6.07 17.83 -13.20
CA LEU A 19 -4.86 17.86 -12.37
C LEU A 19 -3.82 16.83 -12.83
N THR A 20 -4.27 15.74 -13.44
CA THR A 20 -3.42 14.62 -13.85
C THR A 20 -3.29 14.49 -15.37
N ARG A 21 -3.60 15.52 -16.17
CA ARG A 21 -3.60 15.45 -17.65
C ARG A 21 -2.28 14.96 -18.26
N MET A 22 -1.17 15.21 -17.59
CA MET A 22 0.18 14.86 -18.05
C MET A 22 0.69 13.53 -17.48
N VAL A 23 -0.09 12.88 -16.61
CA VAL A 23 0.28 11.62 -15.97
C VAL A 23 -0.19 10.48 -16.85
N THR A 24 0.75 9.85 -17.56
CA THR A 24 0.48 8.74 -18.46
C THR A 24 1.55 7.65 -18.30
N MET A 25 1.22 6.41 -18.68
CA MET A 25 2.11 5.25 -18.61
C MET A 25 2.69 4.94 -17.21
N GLN A 26 2.05 5.44 -16.15
CA GLN A 26 2.49 5.22 -14.78
C GLN A 26 1.77 4.02 -14.16
N ASN A 27 2.50 3.22 -13.40
CA ASN A 27 1.90 2.27 -12.46
C ASN A 27 1.80 2.95 -11.09
N LEU A 28 0.62 3.45 -10.75
CA LEU A 28 0.38 4.26 -9.55
C LEU A 28 -0.19 3.41 -8.42
N PHE A 29 0.55 3.29 -7.32
CA PHE A 29 0.16 2.49 -6.16
C PHE A 29 -0.74 3.27 -5.21
N HIS A 30 -1.90 2.69 -4.88
CA HIS A 30 -2.85 3.17 -3.87
C HIS A 30 -3.16 2.04 -2.88
N ASP A 31 -2.18 1.69 -2.06
CA ASP A 31 -2.19 0.47 -1.22
C ASP A 31 -1.80 0.75 0.24
N GLY A 32 -1.87 2.01 0.66
CA GLY A 32 -1.48 2.43 2.02
C GLY A 32 0.01 2.32 2.33
N GLY A 33 0.87 2.34 1.29
CA GLY A 33 2.33 2.32 1.44
C GLY A 33 2.93 0.92 1.43
N PHE A 34 2.12 -0.10 1.13
CA PHE A 34 2.56 -1.50 1.11
C PHE A 34 3.67 -1.72 0.08
N SER A 35 3.52 -1.25 -1.15
CA SER A 35 4.52 -1.43 -2.22
C SER A 35 5.88 -0.77 -1.94
N PHE A 36 5.95 0.15 -0.98
CA PHE A 36 7.19 0.81 -0.55
C PHE A 36 7.71 0.30 0.80
N THR A 37 7.01 -0.64 1.44
CA THR A 37 7.39 -1.18 2.74
C THR A 37 8.05 -2.55 2.55
N GLY A 38 9.36 -2.64 2.82
CA GLY A 38 10.13 -3.87 2.64
C GLY A 38 9.88 -4.93 3.72
N VAL A 39 9.97 -4.54 5.00
CA VAL A 39 9.66 -5.40 6.15
C VAL A 39 8.89 -4.56 7.16
N THR A 40 7.75 -5.05 7.61
CA THR A 40 6.97 -4.38 8.65
C THR A 40 7.41 -4.86 10.03
N GLU A 41 7.32 -3.98 11.02
CA GLU A 41 7.54 -4.33 12.43
C GLU A 41 6.68 -5.52 12.87
N ALA A 42 5.41 -5.55 12.43
CA ALA A 42 4.51 -6.66 12.71
C ALA A 42 5.04 -8.01 12.18
N VAL A 43 5.64 -8.03 10.98
CA VAL A 43 6.26 -9.24 10.43
C VAL A 43 7.51 -9.65 11.23
N VAL A 44 8.33 -8.69 11.65
CA VAL A 44 9.50 -8.98 12.52
C VAL A 44 9.06 -9.64 13.82
N GLN A 45 8.06 -9.07 14.49
CA GLN A 45 7.54 -9.59 15.74
C GLN A 45 6.92 -10.99 15.60
N GLU A 46 6.23 -11.27 14.50
CA GLU A 46 5.70 -12.62 14.24
C GLU A 46 6.82 -13.63 13.96
N ILE A 47 7.90 -13.21 13.30
CA ILE A 47 9.10 -14.06 13.11
C ILE A 47 9.78 -14.33 14.46
N GLU A 48 9.93 -13.32 15.33
CA GLU A 48 10.51 -13.48 16.67
C GLU A 48 9.67 -14.41 17.56
N LYS A 49 8.35 -14.21 17.61
CA LYS A 49 7.44 -15.11 18.34
C LYS A 49 7.52 -16.54 17.81
N SER A 50 7.58 -16.70 16.48
CA SER A 50 7.70 -18.02 15.84
C SER A 50 9.04 -18.68 16.12
N HIS A 51 10.12 -17.91 16.33
CA HIS A 51 11.42 -18.45 16.71
C HIS A 51 11.45 -18.90 18.18
N GLN A 52 10.72 -18.19 19.06
CA GLN A 52 10.65 -18.46 20.49
C GLN A 52 9.84 -19.73 20.86
N VAL A 53 9.00 -20.25 19.94
CA VAL A 53 8.27 -21.52 20.11
C VAL A 53 9.03 -22.75 19.62
N VAL A 54 10.21 -22.57 18.99
CA VAL A 54 11.07 -23.68 18.56
C VAL A 54 12.10 -24.05 19.64
N GLU A 55 12.31 -23.19 20.64
CA GLU A 55 12.99 -23.51 21.90
C GLU A 55 12.01 -24.00 22.96
#